data_AF-A0A2V5SB08-F1
#
_entry.id   AF-A0A2V5SB08-F1
#
_cell.length_a   1.000
_cell.length_b   1.000
_cell.length_c   1.000
_cell.angle_alpha   90.00
_cell.angle_beta   90.00
_cell.angle_gamma   90.00
#
_symmetry.space_group_name_H-M   'P 1'
#
loop_
_entity.id
_entity.type
_entity.pdbx_description
1 polymer ?
#
loop_
_entity_poly.entity_id
_entity_poly.type
_entity_poly.pdbx_seq_one_letter_code
_entity_poly.pdbx_strand_id
1 'polypeptide(L)'
;IGANTAIFSIVNAVLLRPLPYPDADRIMVLNESSGPGQDYSVALPDYFDWQHDNTVFEHLAATHKESRNLSGIPGRDPERVSCAAVTRNFFNIIELPPLIGRTFSEEEDKAGAPPVVVISDRLWQRAFNRDPKILGQAITLHDQSYTVIGV
;
A
#
# COMPACT_ATOMS: atom_id res chain seq x y z
N ILE A 1 -8.56 -27.61 -21.29
CA ILE A 1 -7.78 -27.48 -20.04
C ILE A 1 -6.35 -27.19 -20.45
N GLY A 2 -6.05 -25.91 -20.67
CA GLY A 2 -4.72 -25.43 -21.01
C GLY A 2 -4.16 -24.74 -19.78
N ALA A 3 -3.12 -25.34 -19.20
CA ALA A 3 -2.37 -24.75 -18.10
C ALA A 3 -1.61 -23.53 -18.64
N ASN A 4 -2.15 -22.34 -18.42
CA ASN A 4 -1.34 -21.11 -18.45
C ASN A 4 -0.49 -21.12 -17.19
N THR A 5 0.65 -21.79 -17.27
CA THR A 5 1.64 -21.82 -16.20
C THR A 5 2.28 -20.42 -16.11
N ALA A 6 1.78 -19.57 -15.21
CA ALA A 6 2.49 -18.35 -14.84
C ALA A 6 3.83 -18.77 -14.21
N ILE A 7 4.94 -18.28 -14.78
CA ILE A 7 6.26 -18.51 -14.20
C ILE A 7 6.46 -17.45 -13.12
N PHE A 8 6.54 -17.89 -11.87
CA PHE A 8 6.80 -17.02 -10.74
C PHE A 8 8.30 -16.68 -10.70
N SER A 9 8.62 -15.38 -10.64
CA SER A 9 10.00 -14.91 -10.43
C SER A 9 10.13 -14.31 -9.04
N ILE A 10 11.04 -14.87 -8.24
CA ILE A 10 11.36 -14.36 -6.89
C ILE A 10 12.48 -13.32 -7.06
N VAL A 11 12.16 -12.04 -6.82
CA VAL A 11 13.20 -11.02 -6.67
C VAL A 11 13.57 -10.92 -5.19
N ASN A 12 14.75 -11.44 -4.86
CA ASN A 12 15.34 -11.23 -3.54
C ASN A 12 15.73 -9.74 -3.43
N ALA A 13 15.05 -8.97 -2.60
CA ALA A 13 15.29 -7.54 -2.39
C ALA A 13 16.58 -7.27 -1.58
N VAL A 14 17.68 -7.97 -1.89
CA VAL A 14 18.91 -8.00 -1.07
C VAL A 14 19.88 -6.85 -1.36
N LEU A 15 19.63 -5.97 -2.34
CA LEU A 15 20.69 -5.07 -2.82
C LEU A 15 20.66 -3.60 -2.40
N LEU A 16 19.72 -3.10 -1.58
CA LEU A 16 19.70 -1.67 -1.22
C LEU A 16 19.22 -1.41 0.22
N ARG A 17 20.12 -1.61 1.20
CA ARG A 17 19.91 -1.41 2.66
C ARG A 17 18.85 -2.37 3.26
N PRO A 18 19.11 -3.00 4.42
CA PRO A 18 18.04 -3.69 5.12
C PRO A 18 16.92 -2.69 5.37
N LEU A 19 15.73 -3.00 4.87
CA LEU A 19 14.56 -2.17 5.15
C LEU A 19 14.40 -2.11 6.68
N PRO A 20 14.08 -0.95 7.27
CA PRO A 20 14.00 -0.79 8.73
C PRO A 20 12.71 -1.39 9.29
N TYR A 21 12.33 -2.58 8.83
CA TYR A 21 11.18 -3.35 9.29
C TYR A 21 11.68 -4.56 10.09
N PRO A 22 10.93 -5.00 11.12
CA PRO A 22 11.14 -6.31 11.72
C PRO A 22 11.19 -7.38 10.63
N ASP A 23 12.09 -8.36 10.75
CA ASP A 23 12.19 -9.49 9.81
C ASP A 23 12.25 -9.11 8.32
N ALA A 24 12.93 -8.00 7.98
CA ALA A 24 13.03 -7.52 6.60
C ALA A 24 13.60 -8.55 5.61
N ASP A 25 14.36 -9.54 6.07
CA ASP A 25 14.87 -10.68 5.29
C ASP A 25 13.78 -11.70 4.92
N ARG A 26 12.62 -11.64 5.56
CA ARG A 26 11.44 -12.48 5.29
C ARG A 26 10.41 -11.79 4.38
N ILE A 27 10.63 -10.53 4.00
CA ILE A 27 9.75 -9.79 3.08
C ILE A 27 10.20 -10.02 1.63
N MET A 28 9.31 -10.54 0.80
CA MET A 28 9.55 -10.79 -0.62
C MET A 28 8.61 -9.97 -1.51
N VAL A 29 9.11 -9.51 -2.67
CA VAL A 29 8.30 -8.89 -3.72
C VAL A 29 8.01 -9.94 -4.78
N LEU A 30 6.73 -10.22 -4.99
CA LEU A 30 6.25 -11.13 -6.02
C LEU A 30 5.81 -10.32 -7.25
N ASN A 31 6.29 -10.71 -8.42
CA ASN A 31 5.86 -10.18 -9.72
C ASN A 31 5.45 -11.34 -10.63
N GLU A 32 4.53 -11.08 -11.55
CA GLU A 32 4.31 -12.01 -12.67
C GLU A 32 5.47 -11.89 -13.64
N SER A 33 5.87 -13.00 -14.26
CA SER A 33 6.94 -12.98 -15.26
C SER A 33 6.57 -13.81 -16.48
N SER A 34 6.80 -13.25 -17.68
CA SER A 34 6.74 -14.03 -18.93
C SER A 34 8.10 -14.62 -19.33
N GLY A 35 9.16 -14.36 -18.53
CA GLY A 35 10.53 -14.81 -18.76
C GLY A 35 11.56 -13.88 -18.11
N PRO A 36 12.86 -14.26 -18.11
CA PRO A 36 13.91 -13.47 -17.45
C PRO A 36 13.95 -12.02 -17.93
N GLY A 37 13.72 -11.08 -17.00
CA GLY A 37 13.72 -9.64 -17.27
C GLY A 37 12.40 -9.06 -17.82
N GLN A 38 11.33 -9.86 -17.88
CA GLN A 38 9.98 -9.42 -18.25
C GLN A 38 9.03 -9.59 -17.07
N ASP A 39 9.21 -8.75 -16.05
CA ASP A 39 8.33 -8.71 -14.88
C ASP A 39 7.14 -7.77 -15.15
N TYR A 40 5.95 -8.24 -14.81
CA TYR A 40 4.69 -7.52 -14.93
C TYR A 40 4.06 -7.36 -13.55
N SER A 41 3.34 -6.26 -13.37
CA SER A 41 2.44 -6.11 -12.22
C SER A 41 1.39 -7.22 -12.26
N VAL A 42 1.24 -7.93 -11.14
CA VAL A 42 0.24 -8.99 -10.97
C VAL A 42 -1.15 -8.44 -11.20
N ALA A 43 -1.97 -9.07 -12.04
CA ALA A 43 -3.36 -8.67 -12.16
C ALA A 43 -4.11 -8.98 -10.85
N LEU A 44 -5.04 -8.11 -10.47
CA LEU A 44 -5.73 -8.23 -9.18
C LEU A 44 -6.46 -9.58 -8.97
N PRO A 45 -7.07 -10.23 -10.00
CA PRO A 45 -7.61 -11.58 -9.86
C PRO A 45 -6.55 -12.63 -9.51
N ASP A 46 -5.38 -12.58 -10.15
CA ASP A 46 -4.29 -13.53 -9.88
C ASP A 46 -3.76 -13.37 -8.45
N TYR A 47 -3.76 -12.14 -7.90
CA TYR A 47 -3.48 -11.92 -6.49
C TYR A 47 -4.48 -12.63 -5.55
N PHE A 48 -5.78 -12.62 -5.87
CA PHE A 48 -6.77 -13.32 -5.05
C PHE A 48 -6.62 -14.83 -5.12
N ASP A 49 -6.30 -15.37 -6.30
CA ASP A 49 -5.99 -16.80 -6.46
C ASP A 49 -4.74 -17.18 -5.66
N TRP A 50 -3.69 -16.36 -5.69
CA TRP A 50 -2.49 -16.61 -4.88
C TRP A 50 -2.78 -16.52 -3.39
N GLN A 51 -3.60 -15.56 -2.96
CA GLN A 51 -3.99 -15.45 -1.56
C GLN A 51 -4.81 -16.67 -1.11
N HIS A 52 -5.65 -17.23 -1.99
CA HIS A 52 -6.46 -18.42 -1.71
C HIS A 52 -5.61 -19.69 -1.59
N ASP A 53 -4.68 -19.90 -2.54
CA ASP A 53 -3.88 -21.12 -2.64
C ASP A 53 -2.55 -21.06 -1.86
N ASN A 54 -2.26 -19.92 -1.21
CA ASN A 54 -1.00 -19.73 -0.51
C ASN A 54 -0.87 -20.64 0.72
N THR A 55 0.25 -21.37 0.77
CA THR A 55 0.64 -22.25 1.89
C THR A 55 2.03 -21.92 2.46
N VAL A 56 2.74 -20.96 1.87
CA VAL A 56 4.17 -20.72 2.12
C VAL A 56 4.46 -19.39 2.82
N PHE A 57 3.63 -18.37 2.60
CA PHE A 57 3.79 -17.07 3.23
C PHE A 57 2.78 -16.89 4.36
N GLU A 58 3.22 -16.25 5.44
CA GLU A 58 2.36 -15.92 6.59
C GLU A 58 1.31 -14.86 6.22
N HIS A 59 1.71 -13.88 5.41
CA HIS A 59 0.85 -12.80 4.91
C HIS A 59 1.17 -12.49 3.44
N LEU A 60 0.12 -12.25 2.65
CA LEU A 60 0.21 -11.68 1.30
C LEU A 60 -0.50 -10.33 1.28
N ALA A 61 0.09 -9.37 0.56
CA ALA A 61 -0.51 -8.08 0.29
C ALA A 61 -0.13 -7.62 -1.12
N ALA A 62 -1.09 -7.01 -1.83
CA ALA A 62 -0.79 -6.26 -3.05
C ALA A 62 -0.47 -4.79 -2.72
N THR A 63 0.46 -4.21 -3.48
CA THR A 63 0.79 -2.79 -3.45
C THR A 63 0.97 -2.24 -4.85
N HIS A 64 0.46 -1.05 -5.10
CA HIS A 64 0.65 -0.33 -6.36
C HIS A 64 1.06 1.10 -6.07
N LYS A 65 2.28 1.47 -6.49
CA LYS A 65 2.79 2.83 -6.31
C LYS A 65 2.15 3.75 -7.32
N GLU A 66 1.69 4.90 -6.84
CA GLU A 66 1.06 5.91 -7.67
C GLU A 66 1.47 7.32 -7.21
N SER A 67 1.24 8.31 -8.05
CA SER A 67 1.36 9.72 -7.68
C SER A 67 -0.03 10.31 -7.60
N ARG A 68 -0.37 10.97 -6.49
CA ARG A 68 -1.64 11.67 -6.34
C ARG A 68 -1.44 13.18 -6.14
N ASN A 69 -2.35 14.01 -6.66
CA ASN A 69 -2.35 15.45 -6.40
C ASN A 69 -3.12 15.72 -5.11
N LEU A 70 -2.42 16.16 -4.06
CA LEU A 70 -3.00 16.62 -2.81
C LEU A 70 -3.43 18.08 -2.96
N SER A 71 -4.71 18.35 -2.70
CA SER A 71 -5.30 19.69 -2.80
C SER A 71 -6.31 19.94 -1.68
N GLY A 72 -6.91 21.13 -1.65
CA GLY A 72 -7.98 21.46 -0.70
C GLY A 72 -7.51 21.77 0.72
N ILE A 73 -6.20 21.91 0.95
CA ILE A 73 -5.66 22.32 2.25
C ILE A 73 -5.59 23.85 2.30
N PRO A 74 -6.26 24.53 3.25
CA PRO A 74 -6.25 25.98 3.35
C PRO A 74 -4.82 26.54 3.47
N GLY A 75 -4.50 27.55 2.66
CA GLY A 75 -3.19 28.21 2.68
C GLY A 75 -2.04 27.41 2.05
N ARG A 76 -2.35 26.36 1.27
CA ARG A 76 -1.36 25.57 0.54
C ARG A 76 -1.76 25.39 -0.93
N ASP A 77 -0.77 25.51 -1.80
CA ASP A 77 -0.93 25.15 -3.21
C ASP A 77 -1.04 23.63 -3.37
N PRO A 78 -1.76 23.14 -4.39
CA PRO A 78 -1.79 21.72 -4.71
C PRO A 78 -0.38 21.16 -4.94
N GLU A 79 -0.07 20.02 -4.31
CA GLU A 79 1.21 19.35 -4.46
C GLU A 79 1.05 17.90 -4.90
N ARG A 80 1.98 17.41 -5.72
CA ARG A 80 2.02 15.99 -6.10
C ARG A 80 2.72 15.18 -5.00
N VAL A 81 2.00 14.22 -4.43
CA VAL A 81 2.49 13.31 -3.39
C VAL A 81 2.65 11.90 -3.94
N SER A 82 3.63 11.17 -3.39
CA SER A 82 3.77 9.73 -3.64
C SER A 82 2.78 8.99 -2.76
N CYS A 83 1.99 8.12 -3.36
CA CYS A 83 1.00 7.27 -2.70
C CYS A 83 1.27 5.81 -3.05
N ALA A 84 0.74 4.91 -2.24
CA ALA A 84 0.67 3.49 -2.56
C ALA A 84 -0.74 3.01 -2.23
N ALA A 85 -1.43 2.44 -3.21
CA ALA A 85 -2.63 1.68 -2.96
C ALA A 85 -2.20 0.32 -2.44
N VAL A 86 -2.69 -0.08 -1.27
CA VAL A 86 -2.31 -1.33 -0.62
C VAL A 86 -3.54 -2.06 -0.11
N THR A 87 -3.49 -3.40 -0.15
CA THR A 87 -4.46 -4.24 0.56
C THR A 87 -4.26 -4.15 2.08
N ARG A 88 -5.27 -4.52 2.87
CA ARG A 88 -5.23 -4.38 4.34
C ARG A 88 -4.04 -5.08 4.99
N ASN A 89 -3.61 -6.22 4.43
CA ASN A 89 -2.55 -7.07 4.99
C ASN A 89 -1.16 -6.42 4.90
N PHE A 90 -1.01 -5.33 4.14
CA PHE A 90 0.28 -4.67 3.96
C PHE A 90 0.91 -4.26 5.31
N PHE A 91 0.12 -3.72 6.23
CA PHE A 91 0.61 -3.32 7.54
C PHE A 91 0.97 -4.49 8.47
N ASN A 92 0.41 -5.68 8.22
CA ASN A 92 0.83 -6.90 8.92
C ASN A 92 2.19 -7.39 8.42
N ILE A 93 2.55 -7.11 7.17
CA ILE A 93 3.85 -7.50 6.60
C ILE A 93 4.98 -6.58 7.06
N ILE A 94 4.74 -5.26 7.08
CA ILE A 94 5.77 -4.29 7.50
C ILE A 94 5.86 -4.12 9.01
N GLU A 95 4.94 -4.74 9.77
CA GLU A 95 4.82 -4.68 11.23
C GLU A 95 4.98 -3.26 11.81
N LEU A 96 4.50 -2.27 11.07
CA LEU A 96 4.62 -0.86 11.43
C LEU A 96 3.26 -0.36 11.92
N PRO A 97 3.03 -0.30 13.25
CA PRO A 97 1.80 0.26 13.77
C PRO A 97 1.73 1.77 13.48
N PRO A 98 0.52 2.32 13.29
CA PRO A 98 0.37 3.76 13.13
C PRO A 98 0.75 4.48 14.43
N LEU A 99 1.32 5.68 14.30
CA LEU A 99 1.65 6.58 15.41
C LEU A 99 0.38 6.99 16.16
N ILE A 100 -0.69 7.29 15.41
CA ILE A 100 -2.02 7.59 15.93
C ILE A 100 -3.08 7.02 14.98
N GLY A 101 -4.25 6.66 15.51
CA GLY A 101 -5.36 6.12 14.73
C GLY A 101 -5.23 4.62 14.48
N ARG A 102 -5.57 4.18 13.28
CA ARG A 102 -5.59 2.76 12.87
C ARG A 102 -5.19 2.56 11.42
N THR A 103 -4.99 1.30 11.05
CA THR A 103 -4.82 0.85 9.66
C THR A 103 -6.15 0.40 9.04
N PHE A 104 -6.10 -0.09 7.80
CA PHE A 104 -7.27 -0.51 7.04
C PHE A 104 -7.97 -1.74 7.66
N SER A 105 -9.31 -1.71 7.66
CA SER A 105 -10.17 -2.82 8.04
C SER A 105 -10.60 -3.65 6.83
N GLU A 106 -11.19 -4.83 7.07
CA GLU A 106 -11.71 -5.70 6.00
C GLU A 106 -12.87 -5.07 5.21
N GLU A 107 -13.66 -4.19 5.83
CA GLU A 107 -14.75 -3.51 5.12
C GLU A 107 -14.26 -2.45 4.14
N GLU A 108 -13.07 -1.89 4.41
CA GLU A 108 -12.43 -0.86 3.58
C GLU A 108 -11.62 -1.46 2.41
N ASP A 109 -11.24 -2.74 2.53
CA ASP A 109 -10.54 -3.51 1.48
C ASP A 109 -11.51 -4.18 0.50
N LYS A 110 -12.63 -3.51 0.20
CA LYS A 110 -13.68 -3.99 -0.71
C LYS A 110 -13.92 -2.99 -1.83
N ALA A 111 -14.27 -3.50 -3.01
CA ALA A 111 -14.65 -2.65 -4.14
C ALA A 111 -15.86 -1.76 -3.77
N GLY A 112 -15.71 -0.45 -3.96
CA GLY A 112 -16.75 0.53 -3.63
C GLY A 112 -16.83 0.94 -2.16
N ALA A 113 -15.91 0.48 -1.31
CA ALA A 113 -15.81 0.94 0.07
C ALA A 113 -15.46 2.45 0.14
N PRO A 114 -15.82 3.13 1.25
CA PRO A 114 -15.45 4.52 1.44
C PRO A 114 -13.93 4.72 1.35
N PRO A 115 -13.44 5.73 0.61
CA PRO A 115 -12.02 6.00 0.46
C PRO A 115 -11.41 6.47 1.79
N VAL A 116 -10.43 5.71 2.29
CA VAL A 116 -9.67 6.00 3.51
C VAL A 116 -8.17 6.02 3.23
N VAL A 117 -7.40 6.71 4.07
CA VAL A 117 -5.95 6.87 3.88
C VAL A 117 -5.19 6.92 5.20
N VAL A 118 -3.98 6.38 5.18
CA VAL A 118 -2.95 6.56 6.22
C VAL A 118 -1.87 7.48 5.66
N ILE A 119 -1.49 8.52 6.40
CA ILE A 119 -0.51 9.53 5.92
C ILE A 119 0.83 9.39 6.66
N SER A 120 1.96 9.60 5.99
CA SER A 120 3.26 9.58 6.69
C SER A 120 3.41 10.71 7.72
N ASP A 121 4.18 10.51 8.81
CA ASP A 121 4.55 11.57 9.77
C ASP A 121 5.14 12.81 9.07
N ARG A 122 5.95 12.60 8.02
CA ARG A 122 6.52 13.72 7.25
C ARG A 122 5.44 14.59 6.60
N LEU A 123 4.39 13.97 6.06
CA LEU A 123 3.26 14.70 5.48
C LEU A 123 2.44 15.37 6.59
N TRP A 124 2.15 14.64 7.67
CA TRP A 124 1.43 15.15 8.83
C TRP A 124 2.11 16.38 9.44
N GLN A 125 3.43 16.34 9.59
CA GLN A 125 4.23 17.45 10.10
C GLN A 125 4.22 18.66 9.16
N ARG A 126 4.51 18.46 7.87
CA ARG A 126 4.67 19.59 6.94
C ARG A 126 3.35 20.24 6.55
N ALA A 127 2.30 19.43 6.34
CA ALA A 127 1.04 19.87 5.75
C ALA A 127 -0.05 20.14 6.79
N PHE A 128 0.00 19.47 7.94
CA PHE A 128 -1.04 19.52 8.95
C PHE A 128 -0.51 19.90 10.34
N ASN A 129 0.75 20.39 10.43
CA ASN A 129 1.39 20.84 11.67
C ASN A 129 1.34 19.83 12.83
N ARG A 130 1.31 18.53 12.52
CA ARG A 130 1.08 17.45 13.49
C ARG A 130 -0.21 17.62 14.32
N ASP A 131 -1.26 18.21 13.75
CA ASP A 131 -2.55 18.32 14.43
C ASP A 131 -3.20 16.93 14.55
N PRO A 132 -3.42 16.37 15.77
CA PRO A 132 -4.07 15.08 15.94
C PRO A 132 -5.53 15.08 15.50
N LYS A 133 -6.14 16.25 15.31
CA LYS A 133 -7.50 16.39 14.77
C LYS A 133 -7.59 15.97 13.30
N ILE A 134 -6.47 15.67 12.64
CA ILE A 134 -6.47 15.15 11.26
C ILE A 134 -7.21 13.80 11.18
N LEU A 135 -7.24 13.01 12.25
CA LEU A 135 -7.99 11.76 12.28
C LEU A 135 -9.49 12.02 12.06
N GLY A 136 -10.07 11.31 11.10
CA GLY A 136 -11.46 11.48 10.66
C GLY A 136 -11.68 12.67 9.73
N GLN A 137 -10.66 13.48 9.42
CA GLN A 137 -10.80 14.56 8.44
C GLN A 137 -10.60 14.05 7.01
N ALA A 138 -11.27 14.74 6.09
CA ALA A 138 -11.15 14.52 4.66
C ALA A 138 -9.94 15.28 4.08
N ILE A 139 -9.15 14.61 3.26
CA ILE A 139 -8.16 15.22 2.38
C ILE A 139 -8.50 14.93 0.91
N THR A 140 -8.20 15.86 0.01
CA THR A 140 -8.51 15.68 -1.41
C THR A 140 -7.28 15.15 -2.15
N LEU A 141 -7.42 13.99 -2.79
CA LEU A 141 -6.43 13.37 -3.67
C LEU A 141 -7.04 13.15 -5.05
N HIS A 142 -6.51 13.80 -6.09
CA HIS A 142 -7.06 13.74 -7.46
C HIS A 142 -8.59 13.97 -7.49
N ASP A 143 -9.04 15.06 -6.88
CA ASP A 143 -10.45 15.48 -6.82
C ASP A 143 -11.39 14.49 -6.12
N GLN A 144 -10.85 13.45 -5.47
CA GLN A 144 -11.59 12.53 -4.62
C GLN A 144 -11.23 12.78 -3.14
N SER A 145 -12.25 12.78 -2.29
CA SER A 145 -12.10 12.93 -0.85
C SER A 145 -11.70 11.61 -0.21
N TYR A 146 -10.69 11.60 0.65
CA TYR A 146 -10.22 10.46 1.44
C TYR A 146 -10.26 10.80 2.93
N THR A 147 -10.80 9.92 3.76
CA THR A 147 -10.79 10.12 5.21
C THR A 147 -9.49 9.61 5.81
N VAL A 148 -8.79 10.47 6.56
CA VAL A 148 -7.56 10.08 7.26
C VAL A 148 -7.91 9.22 8.46
N ILE A 149 -7.44 7.98 8.48
CA ILE A 149 -7.71 7.01 9.57
C ILE A 149 -6.48 6.74 10.45
N GLY A 150 -5.29 7.13 9.99
CA GLY A 150 -4.05 6.95 10.74
C GLY A 150 -2.89 7.77 10.19
N VAL A 151 -1.83 7.84 10.99
CA VAL A 151 -0.52 8.44 10.64
C VAL A 151 0.60 7.43 10.89
#